data_AF-A0A529KBY7-F1
#
_entry.id   AF-A0A529KBY7-F1
#
_cell.length_a   1.000
_cell.length_b   1.000
_cell.length_c   1.000
_cell.angle_alpha   90.00
_cell.angle_beta   90.00
_cell.angle_gamma   90.00
#
_symmetry.space_group_name_H-M   'P 1'
#
loop_
_entity.id
_entity.type
_entity.pdbx_description
1 polymer ?
#
loop_
_entity_poly.entity_id
_entity_poly.type
_entity_poly.pdbx_seq_one_letter_code
_entity_poly.pdbx_strand_id
1 'polypeptide(L)'
;MNKVDRDIANLPDSTVSVKEKFGFESKMVVPAYSVTSEHVPDIDPDYLFDKNTTMAILAGFAYNRRVMVSGYHGTGKSTHIEQVAARLNWPMV
;
A
#
# COMPACT_ATOMS: atom_id res chain seq x y z
N MET A 1 26.39 -1.74 -10.71
CA MET A 1 24.92 -1.73 -10.77
C MET A 1 24.49 -0.40 -11.33
N ASN A 2 23.94 -0.39 -12.54
CA ASN A 2 23.65 0.84 -13.26
C ASN A 2 22.30 1.37 -12.75
N LYS A 3 21.97 2.64 -12.99
CA LYS A 3 20.72 3.24 -12.48
C LYS A 3 19.48 2.43 -12.90
N VAL A 4 19.47 1.95 -14.14
CA VAL A 4 18.40 1.11 -14.70
C VAL A 4 18.25 -0.21 -13.95
N ASP A 5 19.36 -0.89 -13.61
CA ASP A 5 19.32 -2.15 -12.86
C ASP A 5 18.77 -1.94 -11.44
N ARG A 6 19.06 -0.78 -10.85
CA ARG A 6 18.56 -0.39 -9.53
C ARG A 6 17.06 -0.04 -9.56
N ASP A 7 16.59 0.59 -10.63
CA ASP A 7 15.18 0.93 -10.82
C ASP A 7 14.31 -0.31 -11.09
N ILE A 8 14.82 -1.31 -11.84
CA ILE A 8 14.12 -2.60 -12.05
C ILE A 8 14.00 -3.38 -10.73
N ALA A 9 15.03 -3.36 -9.89
CA ALA A 9 15.01 -4.00 -8.58
C ALA A 9 14.00 -3.37 -7.61
N ASN A 10 13.52 -2.16 -7.90
CA ASN A 10 12.56 -1.41 -7.08
C ASN A 10 11.14 -1.40 -7.69
N LEU A 11 10.83 -2.28 -8.64
CA LEU A 11 9.46 -2.44 -9.13
C LEU A 11 8.75 -3.56 -8.34
N PRO A 12 7.43 -3.45 -8.11
CA PRO A 12 6.64 -4.53 -7.52
C PRO A 12 6.77 -5.82 -8.33
N ASP A 13 7.07 -6.92 -7.66
CA ASP A 13 7.28 -8.25 -8.25
C ASP A 13 6.11 -9.22 -7.97
N SER A 14 5.08 -8.74 -7.27
CA SER A 14 3.90 -9.52 -6.90
C SER A 14 2.62 -8.69 -6.97
N THR A 15 1.51 -9.33 -6.67
CA THR A 15 0.19 -8.72 -6.65
C THR A 15 -0.67 -9.30 -5.54
N VAL A 16 -1.57 -8.51 -4.94
CA VAL A 16 -2.51 -8.99 -3.92
C VAL A 16 -3.97 -8.73 -4.31
N SER A 17 -4.84 -9.68 -3.97
CA SER A 17 -6.29 -9.52 -4.06
C SER A 17 -6.78 -8.59 -2.95
N VAL A 18 -7.52 -7.54 -3.32
CA VAL A 18 -8.09 -6.61 -2.32
C VAL A 18 -9.09 -7.32 -1.41
N LYS A 19 -9.86 -8.26 -1.97
CA LYS A 19 -10.83 -9.05 -1.20
C LYS A 19 -10.14 -9.92 -0.15
N GLU A 20 -9.08 -10.62 -0.52
CA GLU A 20 -8.39 -11.52 0.40
C GLU A 20 -7.57 -10.76 1.44
N LYS A 21 -6.93 -9.65 1.04
CA LYS A 21 -6.00 -8.92 1.92
C LYS A 21 -6.69 -7.91 2.83
N PHE A 22 -7.76 -7.27 2.37
CA PHE A 22 -8.46 -6.19 3.11
C PHE A 22 -9.91 -6.54 3.44
N GLY A 23 -10.44 -7.68 2.97
CA GLY A 23 -11.82 -8.10 3.25
C GLY A 23 -12.89 -7.32 2.49
N PHE A 24 -12.51 -6.48 1.52
CA PHE A 24 -13.47 -5.69 0.75
C PHE A 24 -13.91 -6.44 -0.50
N GLU A 25 -15.23 -6.59 -0.68
CA GLU A 25 -15.79 -7.11 -1.92
C GLU A 25 -15.37 -6.22 -3.11
N SER A 26 -14.39 -6.71 -3.86
CA SER A 26 -13.76 -6.05 -5.00
C SER A 26 -13.03 -7.11 -5.84
N LYS A 27 -13.03 -6.91 -7.17
CA LYS A 27 -12.21 -7.72 -8.10
C LYS A 27 -10.82 -7.11 -8.34
N MET A 28 -10.50 -6.02 -7.65
CA MET A 28 -9.23 -5.32 -7.81
C MET A 28 -8.08 -6.20 -7.30
N VAL A 29 -7.00 -6.20 -8.09
CA VAL A 29 -5.70 -6.76 -7.73
C VAL A 29 -4.71 -5.61 -7.78
N VAL A 30 -3.86 -5.50 -6.77
CA VAL A 30 -2.95 -4.35 -6.58
C VAL A 30 -1.51 -4.84 -6.58
N PRO A 31 -0.57 -4.14 -7.25
CA PRO A 31 0.85 -4.46 -7.18
C PRO A 31 1.37 -4.43 -5.74
N ALA A 32 2.27 -5.35 -5.42
CA ALA A 32 2.87 -5.52 -4.11
C ALA A 32 4.29 -6.09 -4.25
N TYR A 33 5.06 -6.07 -3.17
CA TYR A 33 6.36 -6.73 -3.12
C TYR A 33 6.26 -8.09 -2.41
N SER A 34 6.96 -9.09 -2.90
CA SER A 34 7.00 -10.42 -2.30
C SER A 34 7.84 -10.47 -1.03
N VAL A 35 8.83 -9.58 -0.91
CA VAL A 35 9.78 -9.50 0.21
C VAL A 35 9.65 -8.14 0.91
N THR A 36 9.72 -8.15 2.24
CA THR A 36 9.73 -6.94 3.07
C THR A 36 11.13 -6.30 3.15
N SER A 37 11.23 -5.08 3.66
CA SER A 37 12.50 -4.38 3.92
C SER A 37 12.40 -3.48 5.15
N GLU A 38 13.51 -2.89 5.59
CA GLU A 38 13.57 -1.95 6.72
C GLU A 38 12.72 -0.68 6.52
N HIS A 39 12.36 -0.36 5.28
CA HIS A 39 11.53 0.79 4.94
C HIS A 39 10.04 0.44 4.85
N VAL A 40 9.66 -0.84 5.00
CA VAL A 40 8.25 -1.24 5.05
C VAL A 40 7.74 -0.99 6.47
N PRO A 41 6.59 -0.31 6.65
CA PRO A 41 6.02 -0.10 7.98
C PRO A 41 5.59 -1.41 8.65
N ASP A 42 5.57 -1.41 9.98
CA ASP A 42 5.08 -2.54 10.76
C ASP A 42 3.57 -2.78 10.57
N ILE A 43 3.19 -4.05 10.55
CA ILE A 43 1.80 -4.48 10.50
C ILE A 43 1.18 -4.37 11.89
N ASP A 44 0.15 -3.54 12.03
CA ASP A 44 -0.79 -3.58 13.15
C ASP A 44 -1.95 -4.53 12.80
N PRO A 45 -2.03 -5.74 13.37
CA PRO A 45 -3.08 -6.71 13.03
C PRO A 45 -4.48 -6.25 13.44
N ASP A 46 -4.60 -5.31 14.38
CA ASP A 46 -5.87 -4.84 14.93
C ASP A 46 -6.37 -3.57 14.21
N TYR A 47 -5.62 -3.07 13.22
CA TYR A 47 -6.00 -1.88 12.47
C TYR A 47 -7.30 -2.06 11.67
N LEU A 48 -8.27 -1.19 11.93
CA LEU A 48 -9.56 -1.18 11.24
C LEU A 48 -9.54 -0.22 10.04
N PHE A 49 -9.57 -0.79 8.83
CA PHE A 49 -9.57 -0.01 7.60
C PHE A 49 -10.94 0.61 7.29
N ASP A 50 -10.97 1.93 7.10
CA ASP A 50 -12.05 2.58 6.35
C ASP A 50 -12.00 2.14 4.87
N LYS A 51 -13.10 1.58 4.38
CA LYS A 51 -13.19 1.01 3.02
C LYS A 51 -12.94 2.05 1.93
N ASN A 52 -13.57 3.22 2.03
CA ASN A 52 -13.53 4.21 0.94
C ASN A 52 -12.12 4.79 0.78
N THR A 53 -11.50 5.18 1.90
CA THR A 53 -10.13 5.71 1.93
C THR A 53 -9.14 4.66 1.43
N THR A 54 -9.29 3.41 1.88
CA THR A 54 -8.41 2.30 1.45
C THR A 54 -8.54 2.04 -0.05
N MET A 55 -9.76 1.97 -0.59
CA MET A 55 -9.97 1.75 -2.03
C MET A 55 -9.38 2.88 -2.89
N ALA A 56 -9.45 4.14 -2.42
CA ALA A 56 -8.82 5.26 -3.11
C ALA A 56 -7.29 5.13 -3.14
N ILE A 57 -6.66 4.78 -2.00
CA ILE A 57 -5.21 4.56 -1.90
C ILE A 57 -4.78 3.39 -2.80
N LEU A 58 -5.48 2.26 -2.73
CA LEU A 58 -5.20 1.07 -3.54
C LEU A 58 -5.31 1.34 -5.04
N ALA A 59 -6.30 2.13 -5.47
CA ALA A 59 -6.38 2.58 -6.85
C ALA A 59 -5.19 3.47 -7.26
N GLY A 60 -4.66 4.26 -6.33
CA GLY A 60 -3.43 5.03 -6.52
C GLY A 60 -2.23 4.13 -6.86
N PHE A 61 -2.01 3.08 -6.06
CA PHE A 61 -0.96 2.09 -6.32
C PHE A 61 -1.19 1.33 -7.64
N ALA A 62 -2.41 0.84 -7.88
CA ALA A 62 -2.71 0.02 -9.05
C ALA A 62 -2.62 0.76 -10.39
N TYR A 63 -2.94 2.06 -10.41
CA TYR A 63 -3.05 2.84 -11.65
C TYR A 63 -2.04 3.98 -11.73
N ASN A 64 -1.03 4.00 -10.86
CA ASN A 64 -0.03 5.05 -10.77
C ASN A 64 -0.66 6.45 -10.73
N ARG A 65 -1.65 6.61 -9.84
CA ARG A 65 -2.37 7.88 -9.64
C ARG A 65 -2.01 8.48 -8.29
N ARG A 66 -1.79 9.80 -8.28
CA ARG A 66 -1.58 10.55 -7.05
C ARG A 66 -2.90 10.62 -6.28
N VAL A 67 -2.87 10.23 -5.00
CA VAL A 67 -4.01 10.24 -4.09
C VAL A 67 -3.71 11.24 -2.98
N MET A 68 -4.68 12.10 -2.65
CA MET A 68 -4.59 13.04 -1.54
C MET A 68 -5.54 12.59 -0.44
N VAL A 69 -4.99 12.27 0.74
CA VAL A 69 -5.77 11.97 1.95
C VAL A 69 -5.74 13.19 2.85
N SER A 70 -6.92 13.72 3.21
CA SER A 70 -7.05 14.96 3.99
C SER A 70 -7.96 14.78 5.20
N GLY A 71 -7.79 15.62 6.22
CA GLY A 71 -8.52 15.54 7.48
C GLY A 71 -7.75 16.19 8.64
N TYR A 72 -8.43 16.38 9.76
CA TYR A 72 -7.87 17.05 10.95
C TYR A 72 -6.61 16.37 11.50
N HIS A 73 -5.82 17.10 12.28
CA HIS A 73 -4.66 16.53 12.95
C HIS A 73 -5.08 15.39 13.91
N GLY A 74 -4.24 14.35 14.03
CA GLY A 74 -4.51 13.22 14.93
C GLY A 74 -5.57 12.20 14.48
N THR A 75 -6.12 12.31 13.27
CA THR A 75 -7.16 11.37 12.78
C THR A 75 -6.62 10.13 12.05
N GLY A 76 -5.36 9.75 12.29
CA GLY A 76 -4.79 8.50 11.75
C GLY A 76 -4.48 8.46 10.25
N LYS A 77 -4.42 9.60 9.54
CA LYS A 77 -4.16 9.64 8.08
C LYS A 77 -2.86 8.96 7.66
N SER A 78 -1.75 9.30 8.33
CA SER A 78 -0.43 8.70 8.04
C SER A 78 -0.45 7.21 8.35
N THR A 79 -0.99 6.85 9.52
CA THR A 79 -1.16 5.46 9.94
C THR A 79 -1.99 4.66 8.95
N HIS A 80 -3.04 5.25 8.35
CA HIS A 80 -3.85 4.57 7.33
C HIS A 80 -3.01 4.23 6.10
N ILE A 81 -2.20 5.19 5.62
CA ILE A 81 -1.30 4.97 4.48
C ILE A 81 -0.24 3.92 4.82
N GLU A 82 0.37 4.02 6.00
CA GLU A 82 1.37 3.06 6.51
C GLU A 82 0.80 1.65 6.58
N GLN A 83 -0.40 1.48 7.13
CA GLN A 83 -1.03 0.17 7.25
C GLN A 83 -1.41 -0.39 5.88
N VAL A 84 -1.83 0.44 4.91
CA VAL A 84 -2.00 -0.03 3.51
C VAL A 84 -0.64 -0.47 2.94
N ALA A 85 0.40 0.34 3.07
CA ALA A 85 1.74 0.03 2.57
C ALA A 85 2.30 -1.26 3.18
N ALA A 86 2.14 -1.46 4.49
CA ALA A 86 2.55 -2.66 5.22
C ALA A 86 1.88 -3.94 4.65
N ARG A 87 0.58 -3.88 4.29
CA ARG A 87 -0.10 -5.04 3.65
C ARG A 87 0.42 -5.35 2.25
N LEU A 88 0.98 -4.36 1.57
CA LEU A 88 1.53 -4.48 0.22
C LEU A 88 3.05 -4.73 0.21
N ASN A 89 3.68 -4.82 1.38
CA ASN A 89 5.15 -4.76 1.56
C ASN A 89 5.77 -3.56 0.83
N TRP A 90 5.06 -2.44 0.80
CA TRP A 90 5.49 -1.27 0.04
C TRP A 90 6.43 -0.40 0.89
N PRO A 91 7.69 -0.16 0.46
CA PRO A 91 8.62 0.67 1.22
C PRO A 91 8.20 2.14 1.19
N MET A 92 8.29 2.81 2.34
CA MET A 92 8.02 4.25 2.51
C MET A 92 9.31 4.99 2.84
N VAL A 93 9.49 6.18 2.24
CA VAL A 93 10.66 7.06 2.39
C VAL A 93 10.25 8.50 2.66
#